data_AF-A0A8C7WIE2-F1
#
_entry.id   AF-A0A8C7WIE2-F1
#
_cell.length_a   1.000
_cell.length_b   1.000
_cell.length_c   1.000
_cell.angle_alpha   90.00
_cell.angle_beta   90.00
_cell.angle_gamma   90.00
#
_symmetry.space_group_name_H-M   'P 1'
#
loop_
_entity.id
_entity.type
_entity.pdbx_description
1 polymer ?
#
loop_
_entity_poly.entity_id
_entity_poly.type
_entity_poly.pdbx_seq_one_letter_code
_entity_poly.pdbx_strand_id
1 'polypeptide(L)'
;MVGDLFINLAFEDFRKAGLGLRSKSGILASTEEYKFVEQLISPSRVPFPPKHDGPSPFGWNPPSEVPLALPHMICRSRMHNVPVYTYLTHGSRKTRLKGTSG
;
A
#
# COMPACT_ATOMS: atom_id res chain seq x y z
N MET A 1 2.34 -13.73 -0.05
CA MET A 1 0.91 -14.06 0.08
C MET A 1 0.69 -15.10 1.20
N VAL A 2 1.31 -14.91 2.37
CA VAL A 2 1.27 -15.91 3.47
C VAL A 2 0.88 -15.26 4.81
N GLY A 3 1.13 -13.95 4.99
CA GLY A 3 0.74 -13.22 6.20
C GLY A 3 -0.76 -12.88 6.30
N ASP A 4 -1.41 -12.58 5.17
CA ASP A 4 -2.82 -12.15 5.18
C ASP A 4 -3.80 -13.29 5.51
N LEU A 5 -3.42 -14.55 5.28
CA LEU A 5 -4.27 -15.71 5.64
C LEU A 5 -4.24 -16.01 7.15
N PHE A 6 -3.12 -15.74 7.82
CA PHE A 6 -2.91 -16.18 9.21
C PHE A 6 -3.72 -15.34 10.22
N ILE A 7 -3.86 -14.02 9.97
CA ILE A 7 -4.65 -13.13 10.83
C ILE A 7 -6.16 -13.38 10.63
N ASN A 8 -6.61 -13.56 9.38
CA ASN A 8 -8.02 -13.82 9.10
C ASN A 8 -8.50 -15.16 9.69
N LEU A 9 -7.66 -16.20 9.70
CA LEU A 9 -8.00 -17.50 10.28
C LEU A 9 -8.13 -17.41 11.81
N ALA A 10 -7.19 -16.75 12.49
CA ALA A 10 -7.24 -16.57 13.93
C ALA A 10 -8.42 -15.69 14.39
N PHE A 11 -8.82 -14.70 13.58
CA PHE A 11 -9.95 -13.83 13.86
C PHE A 11 -11.30 -14.53 13.63
N GLU A 12 -11.43 -15.35 12.57
CA GLU A 12 -12.62 -16.18 12.34
C GLU A 12 -12.79 -17.26 13.42
N ASP A 13 -11.69 -17.84 13.90
CA ASP A 13 -11.71 -18.79 15.03
C ASP A 13 -12.18 -18.10 16.32
N PHE A 14 -11.78 -16.84 16.56
CA PHE A 14 -12.29 -16.04 17.69
C PHE A 14 -13.78 -15.71 17.55
N ARG A 15 -14.23 -15.36 16.33
CA ARG A 15 -15.66 -15.09 16.04
C ARG A 15 -16.53 -16.33 16.24
N LYS A 16 -16.04 -17.53 15.89
CA LYS A 16 -16.74 -18.80 16.11
C LYS A 16 -16.74 -19.28 17.56
N ALA A 17 -15.76 -18.87 18.37
CA ALA A 17 -15.68 -19.21 19.79
C ALA A 17 -16.67 -18.42 20.69
N GLY A 18 -17.51 -17.56 20.12
CA GLY A 18 -18.50 -16.71 20.82
C GLY A 18 -19.61 -17.44 21.59
N LEU A 19 -19.52 -18.75 21.82
CA LEU A 19 -20.37 -19.47 22.77
C LEU A 19 -19.53 -20.05 23.91
N GLY A 20 -19.44 -19.27 24.99
CA GLY A 20 -19.38 -19.81 26.35
C GLY A 20 -17.99 -20.02 26.96
N LEU A 21 -17.21 -18.94 27.14
CA LEU A 21 -16.20 -18.92 28.21
C LEU A 21 -16.53 -17.81 29.19
N ARG A 22 -17.18 -18.20 30.29
CA ARG A 22 -17.40 -17.37 31.48
C ARG A 22 -16.03 -16.89 31.97
N SER A 23 -15.72 -15.62 31.73
CA SER A 23 -14.52 -14.94 32.22
C SER A 23 -14.54 -14.95 33.76
N LYS A 24 -13.46 -15.45 34.38
CA LYS A 24 -13.30 -15.54 35.83
C LYS A 24 -13.27 -14.17 36.54
N SER A 25 -13.25 -13.06 35.80
CA SER A 25 -13.10 -11.69 36.30
C SER A 25 -14.29 -10.75 36.03
N GLY A 26 -15.43 -11.26 35.54
CA GLY A 26 -16.61 -10.42 35.27
C GLY A 26 -16.47 -9.46 34.07
N ILE A 27 -15.40 -9.59 33.29
CA ILE A 27 -15.17 -8.80 32.08
C ILE A 27 -15.89 -9.46 30.90
N LEU A 28 -16.81 -8.74 30.27
CA LEU A 28 -17.47 -9.13 29.02
C LEU A 28 -16.66 -8.57 27.83
N ALA A 29 -16.28 -9.43 26.89
CA ALA A 29 -15.60 -9.01 25.66
C ALA A 29 -16.63 -8.40 24.69
N SER A 30 -16.44 -7.13 24.30
CA SER A 30 -17.21 -6.45 23.25
C SER A 30 -16.41 -6.44 21.94
N THR A 31 -17.11 -6.57 20.81
CA THR A 31 -16.50 -6.55 19.46
C THR A 31 -16.65 -5.19 18.77
N GLU A 32 -17.51 -4.30 19.27
CA GLU A 32 -17.86 -3.03 18.61
C GLU A 32 -16.68 -2.06 18.48
N GLU A 33 -15.76 -2.10 19.44
CA GLU A 33 -14.57 -1.23 19.50
C GLU A 33 -13.38 -1.80 18.72
N TYR A 34 -13.44 -3.07 18.29
CA TYR A 34 -12.32 -3.72 17.61
C TYR A 34 -12.00 -3.08 16.24
N LYS A 35 -12.97 -2.40 15.62
CA LYS A 35 -12.79 -1.63 14.37
C LYS A 35 -11.65 -0.59 14.44
N PHE A 36 -11.34 -0.07 15.63
CA PHE A 36 -10.24 0.88 15.80
C PHE A 36 -8.88 0.19 15.80
N VAL A 37 -8.83 -1.08 16.21
CA VAL A 37 -7.60 -1.90 16.14
C VAL A 37 -7.28 -2.26 14.69
N GLU A 38 -8.30 -2.54 13.88
CA GLU A 38 -8.11 -2.83 12.44
C GLU A 38 -7.45 -1.67 11.69
N GLN A 39 -7.75 -0.42 12.05
CA GLN A 39 -7.14 0.77 11.43
C GLN A 39 -5.65 0.94 11.77
N LEU A 40 -5.17 0.34 12.87
CA LEU A 40 -3.75 0.37 13.25
C LEU A 40 -2.93 -0.60 12.39
N ILE A 41 -3.56 -1.59 11.76
CA ILE A 41 -2.88 -2.57 10.92
C ILE A 41 -2.51 -1.89 9.60
N SER A 42 -1.22 -1.66 9.39
CA SER A 42 -0.72 -1.07 8.15
C SER A 42 -1.03 -1.98 6.94
N PRO A 43 -1.46 -1.43 5.80
CA PRO A 43 -1.74 -2.23 4.61
C PRO A 43 -0.44 -2.81 4.02
N SER A 44 -0.49 -4.06 3.58
CA SER A 44 0.66 -4.75 2.99
C SER A 44 1.00 -4.24 1.57
N ARG A 45 -0.01 -3.75 0.84
CA ARG A 45 0.10 -3.28 -0.54
C ARG A 45 -0.01 -1.75 -0.60
N VAL A 46 0.84 -1.15 -1.45
CA VAL A 46 0.76 0.29 -1.74
C VAL A 46 -0.54 0.56 -2.49
N PRO A 47 -1.37 1.50 -2.02
CA PRO A 47 -2.63 1.81 -2.67
C PRO A 47 -2.41 2.44 -4.04
N PHE A 48 -3.41 2.32 -4.90
CA PHE A 48 -3.44 3.09 -6.13
C PHE A 48 -3.76 4.56 -5.80
N PRO A 49 -3.17 5.50 -6.55
CA PRO A 49 -3.44 6.91 -6.35
C PRO A 49 -4.92 7.19 -6.62
N PRO A 50 -5.57 8.05 -5.82
CA PRO A 50 -6.96 8.43 -6.04
C PRO A 50 -7.08 9.14 -7.40
N LYS A 51 -8.20 8.93 -8.08
CA LYS A 51 -8.54 9.70 -9.29
C LYS A 51 -9.00 11.08 -8.85
N HIS A 52 -8.35 12.12 -9.38
CA HIS A 52 -8.73 13.51 -9.16
C HIS A 52 -8.73 14.24 -10.49
N ASP A 53 -9.65 15.20 -10.62
CA ASP A 53 -9.74 16.06 -11.79
C ASP A 53 -8.72 17.20 -11.66
N GLY A 54 -7.97 17.46 -12.72
CA GLY A 54 -6.96 18.53 -12.78
C GLY A 54 -5.59 18.16 -12.19
N PRO A 55 -4.66 19.12 -12.15
CA PRO A 55 -3.33 18.89 -11.59
C PRO A 55 -3.40 18.69 -10.07
N SER A 56 -2.71 17.67 -9.57
CA SER A 56 -2.60 17.47 -8.12
C SER A 56 -1.88 18.67 -7.50
N PRO A 57 -2.28 19.15 -6.30
CA PRO A 57 -1.55 20.20 -5.59
C PRO A 57 -0.08 19.82 -5.31
N PHE A 58 0.23 18.51 -5.29
CA PHE A 58 1.60 18.00 -5.12
C PHE A 58 2.41 17.92 -6.43
N GLY A 59 1.83 18.35 -7.57
CA GLY A 59 2.46 18.24 -8.89
C GLY A 59 2.57 16.80 -9.41
N TRP A 60 1.95 15.83 -8.73
CA TRP A 60 1.86 14.46 -9.23
C TRP A 60 0.88 14.39 -10.39
N ASN A 61 1.32 13.76 -11.48
CA ASN A 61 0.51 13.59 -12.69
C ASN A 61 0.45 12.10 -13.06
N PRO A 62 -0.75 11.54 -13.34
CA PRO A 62 -0.90 10.17 -13.77
C PRO A 62 -0.25 9.94 -15.15
N PRO A 63 0.17 8.71 -15.46
CA PRO A 63 0.55 8.36 -16.83
C PRO A 63 -0.65 8.52 -17.77
N SER A 64 -0.38 8.80 -19.04
CA SER A 64 -1.44 8.81 -20.07
C SER A 64 -2.05 7.42 -20.20
N GLU A 65 -3.38 7.34 -20.38
CA GLU A 65 -4.08 6.07 -20.58
C GLU A 65 -3.68 5.39 -21.89
N VAL A 66 -3.30 6.19 -22.91
CA VAL A 66 -2.88 5.68 -24.20
C VAL A 66 -1.36 5.56 -24.23
N PRO A 67 -0.80 4.36 -24.44
CA PRO A 67 0.64 4.19 -24.60
C PRO A 67 1.08 4.89 -25.88
N LEU A 68 2.07 5.77 -25.77
CA LEU A 68 2.66 6.43 -26.93
C LEU A 68 3.43 5.39 -27.78
N ALA A 69 3.30 5.46 -29.10
CA ALA A 69 4.04 4.61 -30.04
C ALA A 69 5.51 5.04 -30.17
N LEU A 70 6.22 5.04 -29.05
CA LEU A 70 7.64 5.36 -28.95
C LEU A 70 8.46 4.06 -28.84
N PRO A 71 9.74 4.05 -29.24
CA PRO A 71 10.59 2.85 -29.21
C PRO A 71 10.82 2.26 -27.81
N HIS A 72 10.43 2.98 -26.76
CA HIS A 72 10.60 2.57 -25.38
C HIS A 72 9.51 3.20 -24.53
N MET A 73 9.17 2.52 -23.44
CA MET A 73 8.25 3.01 -22.43
C MET A 73 8.95 3.06 -21.08
N ILE A 74 8.62 4.07 -20.27
CA ILE A 74 9.17 4.23 -18.92
C ILE A 74 8.07 3.85 -17.92
N CYS A 75 8.26 2.74 -17.22
CA CYS A 75 7.36 2.30 -16.16
C CYS A 75 7.59 3.11 -14.87
N ARG A 76 6.51 3.44 -14.17
CA ARG A 76 6.58 4.13 -12.87
C ARG A 76 7.11 3.19 -11.78
N SER A 77 7.67 3.77 -10.72
CA SER A 77 8.09 3.00 -9.55
C SER A 77 6.88 2.42 -8.79
N ARG A 78 7.12 1.54 -7.82
CA ARG A 78 6.08 1.02 -6.91
C ARG A 78 5.24 2.12 -6.24
N MET A 79 5.83 3.30 -6.05
CA MET A 79 5.18 4.47 -5.45
C MET A 79 4.58 5.44 -6.49
N HIS A 80 4.36 4.99 -7.73
CA HIS A 80 3.74 5.75 -8.81
C HIS A 80 4.51 7.02 -9.25
N ASN A 81 5.82 7.08 -8.97
CA ASN A 81 6.67 8.23 -9.32
C ASN A 81 7.51 7.98 -10.58
N VAL A 82 7.98 9.07 -11.23
CA VAL A 82 8.97 8.96 -12.33
C VAL A 82 10.27 8.40 -11.74
N PRO A 83 10.85 7.32 -12.29
CA PRO A 83 12.05 6.68 -11.76
C PRO A 83 13.36 7.41 -12.17
N VAL A 84 13.44 8.73 -11.94
CA VAL A 84 14.64 9.55 -12.16
C VAL A 84 15.31 9.80 -10.81
N TYR A 85 16.55 9.37 -10.68
CA TYR A 85 17.30 9.48 -9.43
C TYR A 85 18.62 10.22 -9.66
N THR A 86 19.09 10.92 -8.63
CA THR A 86 20.41 11.54 -8.65
C THR A 86 21.30 10.94 -7.59
N TYR A 87 22.55 10.67 -7.96
CA TYR A 87 23.58 10.13 -7.09
C TYR A 87 24.69 11.17 -7.00
N LEU A 88 25.19 11.40 -5.78
CA LEU A 88 26.37 12.22 -5.54
C LEU A 88 27.52 11.28 -5.21
N THR A 89 28.56 11.30 -6.03
CA THR A 89 29.76 10.47 -5.83
C THR A 89 31.00 11.33 -6.01
N HIS A 90 31.91 11.32 -5.03
CA HIS A 90 33.19 12.06 -5.07
C HIS A 90 33.05 13.54 -5.50
N GLY A 91 32.04 14.25 -4.98
CA GLY A 91 31.78 15.65 -5.34
C GLY A 91 31.09 15.88 -6.69
N SER A 92 30.83 14.83 -7.48
CA SER A 92 30.13 14.92 -8.78
C SER A 92 28.69 14.38 -8.69
N ARG A 93 27.73 15.13 -9.26
CA ARG A 93 26.31 14.72 -9.34
C ARG A 93 26.05 14.00 -10.66
N LYS A 94 25.45 12.81 -10.59
CA LYS A 94 25.05 12.00 -11.75
C LYS A 94 23.56 11.69 -11.69
N THR A 95 22.87 11.77 -12.83
CA THR A 95 21.45 11.40 -12.97
C THR A 95 21.35 9.99 -13.56
N ARG A 96 20.34 9.23 -13.14
CA ARG A 96 20.08 7.89 -13.69
C ARG A 96 18.58 7.66 -13.81
N LEU A 97 18.17 7.19 -14.97
CA LEU A 97 16.83 6.70 -15.25
C LEU A 97 16.77 5.18 -15.00
N LYS A 98 15.67 4.70 -14.43
CA LYS A 98 15.37 3.26 -14.27
C LYS A 98 14.03 2.93 -14.93
N GLY A 99 13.74 1.65 -15.18
CA GLY A 99 12.41 1.21 -15.63
C GLY A 99 12.10 1.41 -17.11
N THR A 100 13.11 1.39 -17.98
CA THR A 100 12.94 1.38 -19.44
C THR A 100 12.62 -0.03 -19.91
N SER A 101 11.46 -0.23 -20.56
CA SER A 101 11.17 -1.44 -21.35
C SER A 101 11.40 -1.13 -22.83
N GLY A 102 12.15 -2.00 -23.52
CA GLY A 102 12.32 -2.00 -24.96
C GLY A 102 11.43 -3.03 -25.65
#